data_AF-A0A5P9F9U0-F1
#
_entry.id   AF-A0A5P9F9U0-F1
#
_cell.length_a   1.000
_cell.length_b   1.000
_cell.length_c   1.000
_cell.angle_alpha   90.00
_cell.angle_beta   90.00
_cell.angle_gamma   90.00
#
_symmetry.space_group_name_H-M   'P 1'
#
loop_
_entity.id
_entity.type
_entity.pdbx_description
1 polymer ?
#
loop_
_entity_poly.entity_id
_entity_poly.type
_entity_poly.pdbx_seq_one_letter_code
_entity_poly.pdbx_strand_id
1 'polypeptide(L)' 'MIGLDRDLLAAHAAGDLGALVTLYQQAAAQADGAEGAAFYLTHAHVFALETGHPDAPALRQQLVAQGRESTLPPPRAPFR' A
#
# COMPACT_ATOMS: atom_id res chain seq x y z
N MET A 1 -4.33 11.92 -14.30
CA MET A 1 -5.17 11.78 -13.10
C MET A 1 -6.55 11.19 -13.43
N ILE A 2 -7.40 11.82 -14.26
CA ILE A 2 -8.79 11.33 -14.53
C ILE A 2 -8.87 9.84 -14.96
N GLY A 3 -7.92 9.36 -15.78
CA GLY A 3 -7.90 7.95 -16.20
C GLY A 3 -7.68 6.97 -15.03
N LEU A 4 -6.72 7.28 -14.16
CA LEU A 4 -6.36 6.43 -13.03
C LEU A 4 -7.47 6.42 -11.96
N ASP A 5 -8.13 7.57 -11.73
CA ASP A 5 -9.24 7.69 -10.79
C ASP A 5 -10.42 6.78 -11.22
N ARG A 6 -10.71 6.75 -12.52
CA ARG A 6 -11.74 5.87 -13.08
C ARG A 6 -11.36 4.39 -12.91
N ASP A 7 -10.11 4.04 -13.13
CA ASP A 7 -9.65 2.65 -13.04
C ASP A 7 -9.66 2.17 -11.58
N LEU A 8 -9.29 3.04 -10.62
CA LEU A 8 -9.46 2.78 -9.19
C LEU A 8 -10.92 2.52 -8.81
N LEU A 9 -11.85 3.36 -9.28
CA LEU A 9 -13.28 3.19 -9.03
C LEU A 9 -13.82 1.89 -9.63
N ALA A 10 -13.37 1.53 -10.85
CA ALA A 10 -13.77 0.29 -11.50
C ALA A 10 -13.27 -0.95 -10.75
N ALA A 11 -12.00 -0.94 -10.32
CA ALA A 11 -11.42 -2.03 -9.53
C ALA A 11 -12.13 -2.19 -8.18
N HIS A 12 -12.46 -1.10 -7.50
CA HIS A 12 -13.29 -1.12 -6.28
C HIS A 12 -14.67 -1.73 -6.54
N ALA A 13 -15.37 -1.30 -7.60
CA ALA A 13 -16.69 -1.84 -7.95
C ALA A 13 -16.66 -3.33 -8.30
N ALA A 14 -15.55 -3.81 -8.88
CA ALA A 14 -15.34 -5.22 -9.21
C ALA A 14 -14.84 -6.07 -8.04
N GLY A 15 -14.41 -5.44 -6.93
CA GLY A 15 -13.73 -6.13 -5.83
C GLY A 15 -12.35 -6.67 -6.21
N ASP A 16 -11.70 -6.10 -7.23
CA ASP A 16 -10.40 -6.56 -7.73
C ASP A 16 -9.26 -5.99 -6.87
N LEU A 17 -9.08 -6.60 -5.69
CA LEU A 17 -8.07 -6.17 -4.73
C LEU A 17 -6.64 -6.28 -5.29
N GLY A 18 -6.38 -7.23 -6.20
CA GLY A 18 -5.09 -7.37 -6.88
C GLY A 18 -4.79 -6.16 -7.78
N ALA A 19 -5.75 -5.75 -8.61
CA ALA A 19 -5.63 -4.55 -9.41
C ALA A 19 -5.47 -3.29 -8.54
N LEU A 20 -6.18 -3.22 -7.40
CA LEU A 20 -6.04 -2.09 -6.47
C LEU A 20 -4.61 -1.94 -5.95
N VAL A 21 -3.89 -3.03 -5.67
CA VAL A 21 -2.46 -2.95 -5.26
C VAL A 21 -1.62 -2.24 -6.32
N THR A 22 -1.79 -2.57 -7.60
CA THR A 22 -1.03 -1.93 -8.69
C THR A 22 -1.47 -0.49 -8.93
N LEU A 23 -2.77 -0.21 -8.97
CA LEU A 23 -3.31 1.11 -9.25
C LEU A 23 -2.97 2.12 -8.16
N TYR A 24 -2.99 1.72 -6.89
CA TYR A 24 -2.56 2.59 -5.79
C TYR A 24 -1.05 2.88 -5.80
N GLN A 25 -0.21 1.93 -6.23
CA GLN A 25 1.22 2.22 -6.45
C GLN A 25 1.44 3.25 -7.57
N GLN A 26 0.68 3.14 -8.66
CA GLN A 26 0.73 4.12 -9.75
C GLN A 26 0.24 5.50 -9.29
N ALA A 27 -0.80 5.55 -8.46
CA ALA A 27 -1.32 6.78 -7.88
C ALA A 27 -0.29 7.44 -6.97
N ALA A 28 0.40 6.65 -6.14
CA ALA A 28 1.47 7.15 -5.30
C ALA A 28 2.63 7.76 -6.11
N ALA A 29 3.01 7.14 -7.22
CA ALA A 29 4.06 7.64 -8.11
C ALA A 29 3.68 8.93 -8.85
N GLN A 30 2.38 9.21 -9.01
CA GLN A 30 1.85 10.41 -9.67
C GLN A 30 1.40 11.49 -8.69
N ALA A 31 1.39 11.21 -7.39
CA ALA A 31 0.88 12.14 -6.39
C ALA A 31 1.83 13.31 -6.16
N ASP A 32 1.26 14.51 -6.04
CA ASP A 32 2.01 15.68 -5.64
C ASP A 32 2.28 15.65 -4.12
N GLY A 33 3.56 15.65 -3.76
CA GLY A 33 4.01 15.74 -2.38
C GLY A 33 3.99 14.42 -1.60
N ALA A 34 4.76 14.41 -0.51
CA ALA A 34 5.02 13.20 0.27
C ALA A 34 3.77 12.67 1.00
N GLU A 35 2.84 13.53 1.43
CA GLU A 35 1.61 13.11 2.09
C GLU A 35 0.67 12.35 1.14
N GLY A 36 0.48 12.86 -0.08
CA GLY A 36 -0.37 12.23 -1.09
C GLY A 36 0.19 10.88 -1.53
N ALA A 37 1.50 10.82 -1.79
CA ALA A 37 2.18 9.57 -2.11
C ALA A 37 2.05 8.54 -0.97
N ALA A 38 2.25 8.96 0.28
CA ALA A 38 2.11 8.10 1.45
C ALA A 38 0.68 7.58 1.62
N PHE A 39 -0.34 8.41 1.39
CA PHE A 39 -1.75 7.99 1.43
C PHE A 39 -2.01 6.82 0.48
N TYR A 40 -1.60 6.95 -0.78
CA TYR A 40 -1.79 5.89 -1.77
C TYR A 40 -0.94 4.64 -1.50
N LEU A 41 0.31 4.80 -1.06
CA LEU A 41 1.17 3.66 -0.70
C LEU A 41 0.59 2.85 0.48
N THR A 42 0.00 3.52 1.47
CA THR A 42 -0.68 2.83 2.58
C THR A 42 -1.84 1.99 2.07
N HIS A 43 -2.66 2.52 1.15
CA HIS A 43 -3.75 1.75 0.53
C HIS A 43 -3.23 0.56 -0.27
N ALA A 44 -2.20 0.74 -1.11
CA ALA A 44 -1.55 -0.38 -1.81
C ALA A 44 -1.07 -1.46 -0.83
N HIS A 45 -0.47 -1.05 0.30
CA HIS A 45 0.03 -1.98 1.31
C HIS A 45 -1.09 -2.78 1.99
N VAL A 46 -2.20 -2.13 2.35
CA VAL A 46 -3.36 -2.80 2.97
C VAL A 46 -3.92 -3.87 2.04
N PHE A 47 -4.20 -3.54 0.78
CA PHE A 47 -4.72 -4.52 -0.19
C PHE A 47 -3.71 -5.64 -0.47
N ALA A 48 -2.42 -5.34 -0.44
CA ALA A 48 -1.38 -6.34 -0.61
C ALA A 48 -1.36 -7.33 0.57
N LEU A 49 -1.59 -6.87 1.80
CA LEU A 49 -1.73 -7.74 2.97
C LEU A 49 -2.99 -8.60 2.89
N GLU A 50 -4.14 -8.01 2.52
CA GLU A 50 -5.42 -8.72 2.44
C GLU A 50 -5.41 -9.86 1.42
N THR A 51 -4.65 -9.70 0.33
CA THR A 51 -4.56 -10.68 -0.76
C THR A 51 -3.36 -11.61 -0.66
N GLY A 52 -2.43 -11.36 0.28
CA GLY A 52 -1.13 -12.04 0.31
C GLY A 52 -0.25 -11.73 -0.91
N HIS A 53 -0.39 -10.53 -1.47
CA HIS A 53 0.33 -10.10 -2.67
C HIS A 53 1.85 -10.05 -2.44
N PRO A 54 2.68 -10.46 -3.42
CA PRO A 54 4.14 -10.50 -3.29
C PRO A 54 4.78 -9.12 -3.02
N ASP A 55 4.10 -8.02 -3.36
CA ASP A 55 4.61 -6.67 -3.13
C ASP A 55 4.49 -6.19 -1.68
N ALA A 56 3.74 -6.90 -0.83
CA ALA A 56 3.49 -6.47 0.55
C ALA A 56 4.79 -6.14 1.34
N PRO A 57 5.88 -6.95 1.27
CA PRO A 57 7.13 -6.64 1.94
C PRO A 57 7.82 -5.38 1.38
N ALA A 58 7.81 -5.19 0.06
CA ALA A 58 8.42 -4.04 -0.58
C ALA A 58 7.69 -2.73 -0.25
N LEU A 59 6.35 -2.77 -0.27
CA LEU A 59 5.50 -1.65 0.12
C LEU A 59 5.72 -1.25 1.57
N ARG A 60 5.81 -2.24 2.47
CA ARG A 60 6.13 -2.00 3.88
C ARG A 60 7.49 -1.32 4.05
N GLN A 61 8.52 -1.78 3.33
CA GLN A 61 9.84 -1.16 3.39
C GLN A 61 9.81 0.32 2.98
N GLN A 62 9.05 0.65 1.93
CA GLN A 62 8.87 2.04 1.51
C GLN A 62 8.16 2.89 2.58
N LEU A 63 7.08 2.37 3.18
CA LEU A 63 6.35 3.07 4.24
C LEU A 63 7.20 3.29 5.50
N VAL A 64 8.02 2.30 5.88
CA VAL A 64 8.99 2.45 6.98
C VAL A 64 10.03 3.53 6.66
N ALA A 65 10.58 3.54 5.44
CA ALA A 65 11.54 4.55 5.02
C ALA A 65 10.95 5.98 5.03
N GLN A 66 9.64 6.11 4.81
CA GLN A 66 8.90 7.37 4.87
C GLN A 66 8.39 7.72 6.29
N GLY A 67 8.66 6.89 7.30
CA GLY A 67 8.17 7.09 8.67
C GLY A 67 6.64 6.90 8.83
N ARG A 68 5.99 6.20 7.89
CA ARG A 68 4.54 5.94 7.88
C ARG A 68 4.15 4.60 8.50
N GLU A 69 5.13 3.72 8.64
CA GLU A 69 5.01 2.41 9.29
C GLU A 69 6.27 2.14 10.11
N SER A 70 6.22 1.12 10.96
CA SER A 70 7.29 0.71 11.85
C SER A 70 7.83 -0.69 11.52
N THR A 71 9.12 -0.89 11.80
CA THR A 71 9.69 -2.24 11.82
C THR A 71 9.08 -3.02 12.97
N LEU A 72 9.01 -4.35 12.85
CA LEU A 72 8.51 -5.19 13.93
C LEU A 72 9.51 -5.08 15.10
N PRO A 73 9.04 -4.84 16.33
CA PRO A 73 9.91 -4.94 17.49
C PRO A 73 10.42 -6.38 17.63
N PRO A 74 11.55 -6.59 18.32
CA PRO A 74 12.07 -7.93 18.57
C PRO A 74 11.01 -8.79 19.29
N PRO A 75 11.00 -10.12 19.04
CA PRO A 75 10.05 -11.02 19.70
C PRO A 75 10.20 -10.91 21.22
N ARG A 76 9.07 -10.93 21.91
CA ARG A 76 9.06 -10.96 23.38
C ARG A 76 9.76 -12.23 23.86
N ALA A 77 10.56 -12.10 24.91
CA ALA A 77 11.17 -13.27 25.55
C ALA A 77 10.08 -14.27 25.95
N PRO A 78 10.35 -15.59 25.83
CA PRO A 78 9.38 -16.61 26.25
C PRO A 78 9.01 -16.39 27.72
N PHE A 79 7.72 -16.52 28.03
CA PHE A 79 7.26 -16.54 29.41
C PHE A 79 7.95 -17.71 30.12
N ARG A 80 8.65 -17.42 31.22
CA ARG A 80 9.27 -18.42 32.09
C ARG A 80 8.24 -19.03 33.03
#